data_AF-A0A840GR21-F1
#
_entry.id   AF-A0A840GR21-F1
#
_cell.length_a   1.000
_cell.length_b   1.000
_cell.length_c   1.000
_cell.angle_alpha   90.00
_cell.angle_beta   90.00
_cell.angle_gamma   90.00
#
_symmetry.space_group_name_H-M   'P 1'
#
loop_
_entity.id
_entity.type
_entity.pdbx_description
1 polymer ?
#
loop_
_entity_poly.entity_id
_entity_poly.type
_entity_poly.pdbx_seq_one_letter_code
_entity_poly.pdbx_strand_id
1 'polypeptide(L)'
;MVIRRQLKRRFMLSFFEKLPPCLVGIEACASSHYWSRELQALGHTVRLMPPAYVKPYVKRQKNDTTDAEAICEAVTRPNMRFVPTKTVEQQSCLMLHRARHLFIRQQTAVINSIRAYLAEFGIVAPVGRRGVEQLLEVVADTADHRLPEAARACLAALGSQLRTLKAQILEFDRRIIAWHRSSATSKRLDAIPGVGPALATALVASVADAKAFRSGRDFSAWVGLVPKQNSSGGKDKLGSISKQGDRYLRSLFTAGALAVIRYAKIHGTGHRPWLTALLARRPTKVAAIALANKLARMAWAMMARNERYKEPAALTA
;
A
#
# COMPACT_ATOMS: atom_id res chain seq x y z
N MET A 1 27.01 3.62 31.67
CA MET A 1 27.99 2.94 30.78
C MET A 1 27.36 2.79 29.41
N VAL A 2 28.02 3.24 28.34
CA VAL A 2 27.55 3.05 26.95
C VAL A 2 28.12 1.73 26.44
N ILE A 3 27.27 0.76 26.10
CA ILE A 3 27.69 -0.53 25.53
C ILE A 3 27.62 -0.42 24.01
N ARG A 4 28.77 -0.56 23.34
CA ARG A 4 28.86 -0.64 21.88
C ARG A 4 29.24 -2.06 21.49
N ARG A 5 28.28 -2.82 20.96
CA ARG A 5 28.47 -4.24 20.64
C ARG A 5 27.74 -4.64 19.36
N GLN A 6 28.47 -5.28 18.45
CA GLN A 6 27.86 -5.94 17.30
C GLN A 6 27.30 -7.31 17.73
N LEU A 7 26.05 -7.58 17.36
CA LEU A 7 25.36 -8.81 17.75
C LEU A 7 24.95 -9.60 16.50
N LYS A 8 25.28 -10.90 16.50
CA LYS A 8 24.77 -11.83 15.48
C LYS A 8 23.31 -12.15 15.80
N ARG A 9 22.51 -12.37 14.75
CA ARG A 9 21.07 -12.66 14.82
C ARG A 9 20.70 -13.68 15.92
N ARG A 10 21.44 -14.80 15.98
CA ARG A 10 21.20 -15.91 16.93
C ARG A 10 21.40 -15.54 18.40
N PHE A 11 22.14 -14.48 18.70
CA PHE A 11 22.43 -14.04 20.07
C PHE A 11 21.53 -12.91 20.54
N MET A 12 20.61 -12.42 19.69
CA MET A 12 19.82 -11.23 19.99
C MET A 12 18.95 -11.41 21.23
N LEU A 13 18.13 -12.46 21.28
CA LEU A 13 17.23 -12.70 22.42
C LEU A 13 18.02 -12.99 23.70
N SER A 14 18.99 -13.91 23.64
CA SER A 14 19.86 -14.24 24.78
C SER A 14 20.65 -13.05 25.36
N PHE A 15 20.87 -12.01 24.56
CA PHE A 15 21.50 -10.78 25.03
C PHE A 15 20.50 -9.89 25.77
N PHE A 16 19.31 -9.69 25.19
CA PHE A 16 18.26 -8.85 25.78
C PHE A 16 17.61 -9.48 27.01
N GLU A 17 17.48 -10.81 27.09
CA GLU A 17 17.03 -11.55 28.28
C GLU A 17 17.85 -11.24 29.54
N LYS A 18 19.14 -10.92 29.38
CA LYS A 18 20.06 -10.62 30.48
C LYS A 18 20.01 -9.15 30.89
N LEU A 19 19.31 -8.30 30.14
CA LEU A 19 19.21 -6.87 30.42
C LEU A 19 17.93 -6.58 31.19
N PRO A 20 17.94 -5.62 32.12
CA PRO A 20 16.69 -5.10 32.67
C PRO A 20 15.83 -4.46 31.56
N PRO A 21 14.51 -4.37 31.74
CA PRO A 21 13.61 -3.65 30.84
C PRO A 21 14.15 -2.27 30.47
N CYS A 22 14.19 -1.97 29.18
CA CYS A 22 14.83 -0.76 28.66
C CYS A 22 14.14 -0.26 27.39
N LEU A 23 14.47 0.95 26.97
CA LEU A 23 14.02 1.53 25.71
C LEU A 23 14.90 1.04 24.55
N VAL A 24 14.27 0.43 23.53
CA VAL A 24 14.95 -0.06 22.32
C VAL A 24 14.47 0.69 21.10
N GLY A 25 15.37 1.40 20.43
CA GLY A 25 15.14 1.98 19.11
C GLY A 25 15.51 1.00 18.00
N ILE A 26 14.64 0.80 17.02
CA ILE A 26 14.91 -0.05 15.84
C ILE A 26 14.49 0.71 14.59
N GLU A 27 15.34 0.79 13.58
CA GLU A 27 14.91 1.30 12.28
C GLU A 27 13.86 0.36 11.65
N ALA A 28 12.77 0.94 11.14
CA ALA A 28 11.70 0.21 10.48
C ALA A 28 12.21 -0.42 9.17
N CYS A 29 12.39 -1.73 9.19
CA CYS A 29 12.91 -2.53 8.08
C CYS A 29 12.14 -3.87 7.97
N ALA A 30 12.56 -4.76 7.06
CA ALA A 30 11.86 -6.01 6.80
C ALA A 30 11.68 -6.90 8.05
N SER A 31 12.63 -6.88 8.99
CA SER A 31 12.61 -7.73 10.19
C SER A 31 12.22 -6.99 11.48
N SER A 32 12.02 -5.67 11.43
CA SER A 32 11.87 -4.84 12.63
C SER A 32 10.63 -5.19 13.44
N HIS A 33 9.51 -5.53 12.77
CA HIS A 33 8.28 -5.93 13.44
C HIS A 33 8.41 -7.27 14.19
N TYR A 34 9.17 -8.23 13.64
CA TYR A 34 9.48 -9.48 14.34
C TYR A 34 10.27 -9.17 15.62
N TRP A 35 11.39 -8.47 15.49
CA TRP A 35 12.22 -8.11 16.65
C TRP A 35 11.49 -7.27 17.67
N SER A 36 10.64 -6.35 17.23
CA SER A 36 9.85 -5.56 18.17
C SER A 36 8.91 -6.40 19.00
N ARG A 37 8.29 -7.45 18.45
CA ARG A 37 7.41 -8.33 19.23
C ARG A 37 8.21 -9.16 20.21
N GLU A 38 9.30 -9.77 19.76
CA GLU A 38 10.15 -10.61 20.63
C GLU A 38 10.71 -9.80 21.80
N LEU A 39 11.23 -8.60 21.53
CA LEU A 39 11.79 -7.74 22.58
C LEU A 39 10.72 -7.16 23.50
N GLN A 40 9.50 -6.90 23.00
CA GLN A 40 8.36 -6.54 23.84
C GLN A 40 7.95 -7.70 24.75
N ALA A 41 8.00 -8.95 24.27
CA ALA A 41 7.70 -10.14 25.06
C ALA A 41 8.69 -10.35 26.22
N LEU A 42 9.94 -9.90 26.05
CA LEU A 42 10.96 -9.84 27.12
C LEU A 42 10.78 -8.64 28.07
N GLY A 43 9.75 -7.81 27.89
CA GLY A 43 9.44 -6.67 28.75
C GLY A 43 10.10 -5.34 28.34
N HIS A 44 10.80 -5.28 27.19
CA HIS A 44 11.41 -4.02 26.73
C HIS A 44 10.38 -3.10 26.07
N THR A 45 10.59 -1.79 26.22
CA THR A 45 9.82 -0.79 25.48
C THR A 45 10.46 -0.58 24.11
N VAL A 46 9.81 -1.05 23.05
CA VAL A 46 10.36 -0.93 21.67
C VAL A 46 9.71 0.20 20.89
N ARG A 47 10.53 0.97 20.17
CA ARG A 47 10.12 2.05 19.28
C ARG A 47 10.70 1.85 17.88
N LEU A 48 9.83 1.60 16.90
CA LEU A 48 10.23 1.47 15.50
C LEU A 48 10.32 2.84 14.83
N MET A 49 11.44 3.15 14.19
CA MET A 49 11.74 4.46 13.62
C MET A 49 11.70 4.44 12.09
N PRO A 50 10.96 5.35 11.42
CA PRO A 50 11.09 5.53 9.99
C PRO A 50 12.53 5.91 9.60
N PRO A 51 13.14 5.31 8.56
CA PRO A 51 14.51 5.65 8.13
C PRO A 51 14.69 7.15 7.82
N ALA A 52 13.65 7.79 7.29
CA ALA A 52 13.65 9.22 7.00
C ALA A 52 13.84 10.10 8.25
N TYR A 53 13.48 9.61 9.43
CA TYR A 53 13.65 10.32 10.70
C TYR A 53 14.97 9.99 11.39
N VAL A 54 15.60 8.85 11.06
CA VAL A 54 16.95 8.51 11.50
C VAL A 54 17.99 9.30 10.69
N LYS A 55 17.75 9.48 9.38
CA LYS A 55 18.70 10.11 8.45
C LYS A 55 19.33 11.43 8.93
N PRO A 56 18.60 12.40 9.53
CA PRO A 56 19.20 13.65 10.02
C PRO A 56 20.23 13.47 11.15
N TYR A 57 20.22 12.32 11.83
CA TYR A 57 21.13 12.00 12.94
C TYR A 57 22.36 11.18 12.48
N VAL A 58 22.38 10.72 11.23
CA VAL A 58 23.52 9.99 10.66
C VAL A 58 24.66 10.97 10.36
N LYS A 59 25.83 10.74 10.96
CA LYS A 59 27.05 11.54 10.75
C LYS A 59 27.69 11.26 9.38
N ARG A 60 28.78 11.97 9.05
CA ARG A 60 29.43 12.01 7.71
C ARG A 60 29.63 10.65 7.03
N GLN A 61 30.07 9.61 7.73
CA GLN A 61 30.32 8.29 7.15
C GLN A 61 29.25 7.29 7.55
N LYS A 62 28.63 6.65 6.56
CA LYS A 62 27.64 5.61 6.79
C LYS A 62 28.33 4.29 7.10
N ASN A 63 28.10 3.78 8.30
CA ASN A 63 28.40 2.41 8.70
C ASN A 63 27.37 1.95 9.73
N ASP A 64 27.26 0.64 9.96
CA ASP A 64 26.27 0.06 10.87
C ASP A 64 26.33 0.63 12.29
N THR A 65 27.52 1.06 12.73
CA THR A 65 27.63 1.63 14.07
C THR A 65 27.12 3.05 14.15
N THR A 66 27.47 3.89 13.18
CA THR A 66 26.96 5.26 13.10
C THR A 66 25.44 5.27 12.93
N ASP A 67 24.89 4.30 12.19
CA ASP A 67 23.45 4.12 12.07
C ASP A 67 22.82 3.70 13.43
N ALA A 68 23.46 2.80 14.18
CA ALA A 68 23.00 2.42 15.53
C ALA A 68 23.05 3.59 16.54
N GLU A 69 24.12 4.38 16.51
CA GLU A 69 24.25 5.61 17.32
C GLU A 69 23.16 6.63 16.95
N ALA A 70 22.92 6.84 15.66
CA ALA A 70 21.88 7.74 15.17
C ALA A 70 20.48 7.31 15.63
N ILE A 71 20.17 6.00 15.60
CA ILE A 71 18.91 5.46 16.13
C ILE A 71 18.83 5.69 17.64
N CYS A 72 19.90 5.41 18.38
CA CYS A 72 19.95 5.60 19.83
C CYS A 72 19.73 7.06 20.23
N GLU A 73 20.23 8.01 19.44
CA GLU A 73 19.97 9.43 19.65
C GLU A 73 18.52 9.79 19.28
N ALA A 74 18.09 9.41 18.09
CA ALA A 74 16.81 9.82 17.52
C ALA A 74 15.60 9.25 18.31
N VAL A 75 15.72 8.06 18.89
CA VAL A 75 14.63 7.41 19.65
C VAL A 75 14.25 8.17 20.93
N THR A 76 15.16 8.99 21.47
CA THR A 76 14.95 9.78 22.70
C THR A 76 14.22 11.10 22.43
N ARG A 77 14.10 11.53 21.17
CA ARG A 77 13.58 12.85 20.82
C ARG A 77 12.06 12.92 21.06
N PRO A 78 11.55 13.95 21.78
CA PRO A 78 10.16 14.00 22.23
C PRO A 78 9.16 14.17 21.09
N ASN A 79 9.56 14.83 20.00
CA ASN A 79 8.70 15.09 18.84
C ASN A 79 8.73 13.98 17.78
N MET A 80 9.37 12.85 18.07
CA MET A 80 9.53 11.75 17.14
C MET A 80 8.22 10.96 16.98
N ARG A 81 7.89 10.57 15.74
CA ARG A 81 6.78 9.65 15.46
C ARG A 81 7.32 8.26 15.16
N PHE A 82 6.75 7.26 15.82
CA PHE A 82 7.16 5.87 15.71
C PHE A 82 6.15 5.05 14.90
N VAL A 83 6.62 3.99 14.27
CA VAL A 83 5.78 3.01 13.59
C VAL A 83 5.24 2.04 14.64
N PRO A 84 3.91 1.91 14.82
CA PRO A 84 3.40 0.93 15.76
C PRO A 84 3.74 -0.50 15.32
N THR A 85 4.02 -1.35 16.29
CA THR A 85 4.33 -2.75 16.06
C THR A 85 3.09 -3.47 15.57
N LYS A 86 3.21 -4.14 14.42
CA LYS A 86 2.11 -4.90 13.83
C LYS A 86 2.05 -6.30 14.44
N THR A 87 0.83 -6.82 14.58
CA THR A 87 0.61 -8.22 14.96
C THR A 87 1.01 -9.15 13.81
N VAL A 88 1.13 -10.45 14.10
CA VAL A 88 1.45 -11.47 13.09
C VAL A 88 0.34 -11.53 12.04
N GLU A 89 -0.92 -11.38 12.45
CA GLU A 89 -2.10 -11.40 11.59
C GLU A 89 -2.11 -10.19 10.64
N GLN A 90 -1.79 -9.00 11.16
CA GLN A 90 -1.66 -7.79 10.35
C GLN A 90 -0.52 -7.92 9.33
N GLN A 91 0.65 -8.42 9.75
CA GLN A 91 1.75 -8.67 8.82
C GLN A 91 1.40 -9.71 7.76
N SER A 92 0.71 -10.78 8.14
CA SER A 92 0.27 -11.84 7.22
C SER A 92 -0.74 -11.30 6.20
N CYS A 93 -1.68 -10.46 6.64
CA CYS A 93 -2.60 -9.77 5.72
C CYS A 93 -1.86 -8.83 4.76
N LEU A 94 -0.88 -8.05 5.25
CA LEU A 94 -0.05 -7.23 4.36
C LEU A 94 0.74 -8.07 3.35
N MET A 95 1.29 -9.20 3.78
CA MET A 95 2.00 -10.13 2.89
C MET A 95 1.08 -10.65 1.78
N LEU A 96 -0.16 -11.04 2.11
CA LEU A 96 -1.19 -11.42 1.14
C LEU A 96 -1.43 -10.32 0.09
N HIS A 97 -1.59 -9.06 0.53
CA HIS A 97 -1.73 -7.92 -0.38
C HIS A 97 -0.53 -7.69 -1.28
N ARG A 98 0.70 -7.82 -0.75
CA ARG A 98 1.94 -7.63 -1.51
C ARG A 98 2.16 -8.75 -2.51
N ALA A 99 1.91 -10.00 -2.15
CA ALA A 99 1.99 -11.15 -3.04
C ALA A 99 0.99 -11.02 -4.20
N ARG A 100 -0.27 -10.69 -3.90
CA ARG A 100 -1.28 -10.42 -4.93
C ARG A 100 -0.84 -9.31 -5.89
N HIS A 101 -0.35 -8.20 -5.35
CA HIS A 101 0.11 -7.08 -6.18
C HIS A 101 1.32 -7.44 -7.05
N LEU A 102 2.25 -8.26 -6.53
CA LEU A 102 3.37 -8.79 -7.31
C LEU A 102 2.86 -9.63 -8.48
N PHE A 103 1.92 -10.55 -8.23
CA PHE A 103 1.40 -11.45 -9.27
C PHE A 103 0.61 -10.70 -10.34
N ILE A 104 -0.13 -9.64 -9.97
CA ILE A 104 -0.78 -8.76 -10.95
C ILE A 104 0.24 -8.08 -11.85
N ARG A 105 1.37 -7.61 -11.29
CA ARG A 105 2.43 -7.01 -12.11
C ARG A 105 3.09 -8.02 -13.04
N GLN A 106 3.34 -9.24 -12.56
CA GLN A 106 3.88 -10.33 -13.36
C GLN A 106 2.88 -10.73 -14.47
N GLN A 107 1.60 -10.82 -14.16
CA GLN A 107 0.54 -11.08 -15.13
C GLN A 107 0.56 -10.04 -16.27
N THR A 108 0.63 -8.75 -15.93
CA THR A 108 0.73 -7.69 -16.93
C THR A 108 2.01 -7.79 -17.75
N ALA A 109 3.15 -8.11 -17.12
CA ALA A 109 4.41 -8.30 -17.83
C ALA A 109 4.33 -9.45 -18.83
N VAL A 110 3.80 -10.61 -18.42
CA VAL A 110 3.61 -11.79 -19.28
C VAL A 110 2.64 -11.49 -20.43
N ILE A 111 1.53 -10.79 -20.17
CA ILE A 111 0.59 -10.37 -21.22
C ILE A 111 1.30 -9.48 -22.25
N ASN A 112 2.10 -8.52 -21.79
CA ASN A 112 2.83 -7.61 -22.67
C ASN A 112 3.90 -8.37 -23.49
N SER A 113 4.59 -9.34 -22.89
CA SER A 113 5.55 -10.20 -23.61
C SER A 113 4.86 -11.04 -24.69
N ILE A 114 3.74 -11.70 -24.38
CA ILE A 114 2.96 -12.48 -25.37
C ILE A 114 2.55 -11.60 -26.54
N ARG A 115 2.03 -10.39 -26.24
CA ARG A 115 1.62 -9.43 -27.28
C ARG A 115 2.79 -8.95 -28.14
N ALA A 116 3.92 -8.62 -27.52
CA ALA A 116 5.09 -8.15 -28.24
C ALA A 116 5.66 -9.25 -29.15
N TYR A 117 5.83 -10.47 -28.64
CA TYR A 117 6.38 -11.57 -29.42
C TYR A 117 5.47 -11.99 -30.58
N LEU A 118 4.15 -12.02 -30.39
CA LEU A 118 3.22 -12.32 -31.49
C LEU A 118 3.18 -11.19 -32.54
N ALA A 119 3.39 -9.94 -32.13
CA ALA A 119 3.47 -8.82 -33.07
C ALA A 119 4.68 -8.91 -34.02
N GLU A 120 5.82 -9.48 -33.57
CA GLU A 120 6.97 -9.76 -34.45
C GLU A 120 6.62 -10.71 -35.61
N PHE A 121 5.60 -11.56 -35.44
CA PHE A 121 5.08 -12.46 -36.47
C PHE A 121 3.81 -11.91 -37.15
N GLY A 122 3.50 -10.62 -36.99
CA GLY A 122 2.31 -9.99 -37.58
C GLY A 122 0.98 -10.39 -36.94
N ILE A 123 1.00 -11.13 -35.83
CA ILE A 123 -0.20 -11.60 -35.13
C ILE A 123 -0.56 -10.58 -34.04
N VAL A 124 -1.61 -9.80 -34.28
CA VAL A 124 -2.07 -8.75 -33.37
C VAL A 124 -3.51 -8.95 -32.93
N ALA A 125 -3.84 -8.50 -31.72
CA ALA A 125 -5.20 -8.54 -31.18
C ALA A 125 -5.51 -7.30 -30.32
N PRO A 126 -6.79 -6.89 -30.20
CA PRO A 126 -7.19 -5.74 -29.40
C PRO A 126 -6.68 -5.80 -27.95
N VAL A 127 -6.41 -4.65 -27.33
CA VAL A 127 -6.02 -4.59 -25.92
C VAL A 127 -7.17 -5.05 -25.03
N GLY A 128 -6.87 -5.93 -24.06
CA GLY A 128 -7.83 -6.44 -23.09
C GLY A 128 -7.84 -7.96 -22.99
N ARG A 129 -8.73 -8.48 -22.13
CA ARG A 129 -8.83 -9.91 -21.82
C ARG A 129 -9.09 -10.76 -23.06
N ARG A 130 -10.11 -10.40 -23.84
CA ARG A 130 -10.51 -11.11 -25.07
C ARG A 130 -9.36 -11.20 -26.07
N GLY A 131 -8.65 -10.10 -26.29
CA GLY A 131 -7.52 -10.13 -27.22
C GLY A 131 -6.36 -10.99 -26.76
N VAL A 132 -6.09 -11.11 -25.45
CA VAL A 132 -5.07 -12.06 -24.98
C VAL A 132 -5.53 -13.51 -25.17
N GLU A 133 -6.82 -13.79 -24.97
CA GLU A 133 -7.39 -15.12 -25.19
C GLU A 133 -7.29 -15.53 -26.67
N GLN A 134 -7.63 -14.64 -27.60
CA GLN A 134 -7.45 -14.84 -29.05
C GLN A 134 -5.99 -15.13 -29.44
N LEU A 135 -5.04 -14.38 -28.86
CA LEU A 135 -3.62 -14.63 -29.10
C LEU A 135 -3.16 -16.01 -28.62
N LEU A 136 -3.71 -16.48 -27.50
CA LEU A 136 -3.41 -17.81 -26.98
C LEU A 136 -4.06 -18.92 -27.80
N GLU A 137 -5.19 -18.67 -28.46
CA GLU A 137 -5.80 -19.60 -29.40
C GLU A 137 -4.90 -19.83 -30.62
N VAL A 138 -4.31 -18.77 -31.18
CA VAL A 138 -3.31 -18.88 -32.27
C VAL A 138 -2.09 -19.70 -31.84
N VAL A 139 -1.62 -19.50 -30.60
CA VAL A 139 -0.50 -20.27 -30.04
C VAL A 139 -0.88 -21.75 -29.84
N ALA A 140 -2.14 -22.05 -29.55
CA ALA A 140 -2.65 -23.41 -29.38
C ALA A 140 -2.90 -24.13 -30.72
N ASP A 141 -3.20 -23.38 -31.79
CA ASP A 141 -3.45 -23.93 -33.12
C ASP A 141 -2.14 -24.32 -33.81
N THR A 142 -1.81 -25.61 -33.77
CA THR A 142 -0.60 -26.17 -34.42
C THR A 142 -0.64 -26.12 -35.94
N ALA A 143 -1.81 -25.92 -36.55
CA ALA A 143 -1.94 -25.75 -38.00
C ALA A 143 -1.65 -24.30 -38.44
N ASP A 144 -1.52 -23.35 -37.51
CA ASP A 144 -1.18 -21.98 -37.85
C ASP A 144 0.31 -21.84 -38.19
N HIS A 145 0.62 -21.86 -39.50
CA HIS A 145 2.00 -21.79 -39.99
C HIS A 145 2.67 -20.43 -39.83
N ARG A 146 1.95 -19.37 -39.39
CA ARG A 146 2.55 -18.04 -39.15
C ARG A 146 3.51 -18.03 -37.97
N LEU A 147 3.39 -19.00 -37.07
CA LEU A 147 4.18 -19.07 -35.85
C LEU A 147 5.17 -20.25 -35.91
N PRO A 148 6.48 -20.00 -36.04
CA PRO A 148 7.50 -21.05 -36.00
C PRO A 148 7.45 -21.86 -34.71
N GLU A 149 7.82 -23.14 -34.78
CA GLU A 149 7.72 -24.10 -33.66
C GLU A 149 8.43 -23.61 -32.38
N ALA A 150 9.65 -23.09 -32.52
CA ALA A 150 10.41 -22.55 -31.38
C ALA A 150 9.70 -21.37 -30.70
N ALA A 151 9.12 -20.45 -31.48
CA ALA A 151 8.36 -19.33 -30.95
C ALA A 151 7.06 -19.79 -30.28
N ARG A 152 6.40 -20.78 -30.88
CA ARG A 152 5.20 -21.43 -30.32
C ARG A 152 5.46 -22.06 -28.96
N ALA A 153 6.56 -22.81 -28.82
CA ALA A 153 6.94 -23.42 -27.55
C ALA A 153 7.16 -22.36 -26.44
N CYS A 154 7.89 -21.28 -26.75
CA CYS A 154 8.10 -20.16 -25.83
C CYS A 154 6.78 -19.48 -25.41
N LEU A 155 5.90 -19.20 -26.38
CA LEU A 155 4.60 -18.58 -26.13
C LEU A 155 3.65 -19.50 -25.35
N ALA A 156 3.71 -20.81 -25.58
CA ALA A 156 2.94 -21.81 -24.83
C ALA A 156 3.36 -21.82 -23.35
N ALA A 157 4.67 -21.74 -23.07
CA ALA A 157 5.19 -21.63 -21.70
C ALA A 157 4.71 -20.35 -21.01
N LEU A 158 4.75 -19.20 -21.69
CA LEU A 158 4.21 -17.94 -21.18
C LEU A 158 2.69 -17.99 -20.95
N GLY A 159 1.96 -18.65 -21.85
CA GLY A 159 0.53 -18.90 -21.71
C GLY A 159 0.20 -19.74 -20.47
N SER A 160 1.00 -20.78 -20.20
CA SER A 160 0.90 -21.59 -18.98
C SER A 160 1.15 -20.75 -17.73
N GLN A 161 2.24 -19.98 -17.70
CA GLN A 161 2.55 -19.07 -16.60
C GLN A 161 1.42 -18.06 -16.35
N LEU A 162 0.83 -17.49 -17.42
CA LEU A 162 -0.29 -16.56 -17.31
C LEU A 162 -1.51 -17.21 -16.66
N ARG A 163 -1.84 -18.47 -17.01
CA ARG A 163 -2.94 -19.22 -16.39
C ARG A 163 -2.69 -19.45 -14.91
N THR A 164 -1.49 -19.86 -14.53
CA THR A 164 -1.10 -20.06 -13.12
C THR A 164 -1.21 -18.76 -12.32
N LEU A 165 -0.70 -17.65 -12.85
CA LEU A 165 -0.82 -16.33 -12.22
C LEU A 165 -2.29 -15.92 -12.03
N LYS A 166 -3.14 -16.11 -13.05
CA LYS A 166 -4.59 -15.83 -12.95
C LYS A 166 -5.24 -16.63 -11.81
N ALA A 167 -4.95 -17.92 -11.72
CA ALA A 167 -5.51 -18.78 -10.67
C ALA A 167 -5.04 -18.36 -9.27
N GLN A 168 -3.76 -18.06 -9.10
CA GLN A 168 -3.21 -17.64 -7.80
C GLN A 168 -3.72 -16.25 -7.37
N ILE A 169 -3.90 -15.31 -8.30
CA ILE A 169 -4.52 -14.00 -8.00
C ILE A 169 -5.95 -14.19 -7.50
N LEU A 170 -6.75 -15.06 -8.14
CA LEU A 170 -8.11 -15.36 -7.71
C LEU A 170 -8.14 -15.98 -6.31
N GLU A 171 -7.19 -16.87 -6.01
CA GLU A 171 -7.06 -17.45 -4.68
C GLU A 171 -6.71 -16.39 -3.62
N PHE A 172 -5.81 -15.46 -3.94
CA PHE A 172 -5.54 -14.33 -3.04
C PHE A 172 -6.75 -13.41 -2.87
N ASP A 173 -7.56 -13.20 -3.91
CA ASP A 173 -8.83 -12.45 -3.82
C ASP A 173 -9.79 -13.12 -2.84
N ARG A 174 -9.96 -14.44 -2.91
CA ARG A 174 -10.80 -15.20 -1.96
C ARG A 174 -10.32 -15.04 -0.53
N ARG A 175 -9.00 -15.11 -0.30
CA ARG A 175 -8.41 -14.94 1.04
C ARG A 175 -8.60 -13.52 1.58
N ILE A 176 -8.50 -12.50 0.73
CA ILE A 176 -8.81 -11.11 1.11
C ILE A 176 -10.28 -10.99 1.53
N ILE A 177 -11.21 -11.60 0.78
CA ILE A 177 -12.64 -11.59 1.12
C ILE A 177 -12.89 -12.33 2.45
N ALA A 178 -12.24 -13.47 2.68
CA ALA A 178 -12.35 -14.21 3.94
C ALA A 178 -11.89 -13.35 5.13
N TRP A 179 -10.73 -12.69 5.02
CA TRP A 179 -10.21 -11.79 6.05
C TRP A 179 -11.12 -10.57 6.27
N HIS A 180 -11.67 -10.02 5.18
CA HIS A 180 -12.63 -8.93 5.27
C HIS A 180 -13.86 -9.33 6.10
N ARG A 181 -14.43 -10.51 5.86
CA ARG A 181 -15.61 -11.03 6.58
C ARG A 181 -15.36 -11.23 8.08
N SER A 182 -14.14 -11.64 8.45
CA SER A 182 -13.74 -11.86 9.85
C SER A 182 -13.40 -10.55 10.59
N SER A 183 -13.22 -9.42 9.89
CA SER A 183 -12.83 -8.15 10.51
C SER A 183 -14.00 -7.16 10.58
N ALA A 184 -14.49 -6.89 11.80
CA ALA A 184 -15.54 -5.91 12.03
C ALA A 184 -15.15 -4.50 11.54
N THR A 185 -13.89 -4.09 11.76
CA THR A 185 -13.39 -2.80 11.26
C THR A 185 -13.34 -2.77 9.74
N SER A 186 -12.94 -3.87 9.09
CA SER A 186 -12.94 -3.95 7.62
C SER A 186 -14.35 -3.81 7.06
N LYS A 187 -15.34 -4.53 7.63
CA LYS A 187 -16.76 -4.41 7.26
C LYS A 187 -17.31 -3.00 7.44
N ARG A 188 -16.95 -2.30 8.53
CA ARG A 188 -17.34 -0.89 8.71
C ARG A 188 -16.75 0.00 7.63
N LEU A 189 -15.46 -0.16 7.32
CA LEU A 189 -14.77 0.67 6.33
C LEU A 189 -15.32 0.49 4.90
N ASP A 190 -15.77 -0.71 4.55
CA ASP A 190 -16.38 -1.05 3.26
C ASP A 190 -17.71 -0.32 2.99
N ALA A 191 -18.32 0.28 4.02
CA ALA A 191 -19.49 1.14 3.86
C ALA A 191 -19.15 2.50 3.21
N ILE A 192 -17.87 2.90 3.18
CA ILE A 192 -17.45 4.15 2.55
C ILE A 192 -17.49 3.98 1.02
N PRO A 193 -18.19 4.85 0.26
CA PRO A 193 -18.19 4.78 -1.20
C PRO A 193 -16.77 4.81 -1.79
N GLY A 194 -16.41 3.77 -2.53
CA GLY A 194 -15.07 3.62 -3.11
C GLY A 194 -14.06 2.90 -2.22
N VAL A 195 -14.44 2.50 -1.00
CA VAL A 195 -13.69 1.53 -0.22
C VAL A 195 -14.33 0.18 -0.43
N GLY A 196 -13.61 -0.72 -1.10
CA GLY A 196 -13.97 -2.13 -1.24
C GLY A 196 -13.18 -3.01 -0.27
N PRO A 197 -13.41 -4.35 -0.24
CA PRO A 197 -12.71 -5.27 0.65
C PRO A 197 -11.19 -5.13 0.58
N ALA A 198 -10.61 -5.03 -0.62
CA ALA A 198 -9.16 -4.90 -0.78
C ALA A 198 -8.57 -3.64 -0.13
N LEU A 199 -9.28 -2.51 -0.13
CA LEU A 199 -8.84 -1.29 0.55
C LEU A 199 -9.12 -1.36 2.04
N ALA A 200 -10.29 -1.88 2.43
CA ALA A 200 -10.66 -2.03 3.83
C ALA A 200 -9.69 -2.95 4.60
N THR A 201 -9.34 -4.12 4.04
CA THR A 201 -8.38 -5.04 4.67
C THR A 201 -6.96 -4.47 4.71
N ALA A 202 -6.53 -3.83 3.62
CA ALA A 202 -5.22 -3.19 3.56
C ALA A 202 -5.09 -2.06 4.61
N LEU A 203 -6.15 -1.30 4.85
CA LEU A 203 -6.20 -0.26 5.88
C LEU A 203 -6.03 -0.85 7.27
N VAL A 204 -6.85 -1.82 7.64
CA VAL A 204 -6.80 -2.45 8.97
C VAL A 204 -5.46 -3.16 9.21
N ALA A 205 -4.86 -3.75 8.17
CA ALA A 205 -3.55 -4.39 8.27
C ALA A 205 -2.39 -3.39 8.33
N SER A 206 -2.52 -2.22 7.70
CA SER A 206 -1.48 -1.19 7.67
C SER A 206 -1.48 -0.30 8.91
N VAL A 207 -2.67 -0.01 9.44
CA VAL A 207 -2.90 0.91 10.55
C VAL A 207 -3.13 0.11 11.82
N ALA A 208 -2.05 -0.17 12.54
CA ALA A 208 -2.12 -0.92 13.79
C ALA A 208 -2.86 -0.15 14.90
N ASP A 209 -2.66 1.17 14.97
CA ASP A 209 -3.46 2.06 15.82
C ASP A 209 -3.79 3.35 15.05
N ALA A 210 -5.09 3.62 14.89
CA ALA A 210 -5.56 4.83 14.21
C ALA A 210 -5.41 6.09 15.08
N LYS A 211 -5.36 5.95 16.41
CA LYS A 211 -5.16 7.06 17.36
C LYS A 211 -3.73 7.57 17.38
N ALA A 212 -2.78 6.83 16.79
CA ALA A 212 -1.43 7.30 16.53
C ALA A 212 -1.37 8.54 15.61
N PHE A 213 -2.45 8.84 14.88
CA PHE A 213 -2.59 10.06 14.09
C PHE A 213 -3.46 11.09 14.83
N ARG A 214 -2.98 12.34 14.90
CA ARG A 214 -3.72 13.44 15.54
C ARG A 214 -5.01 13.82 14.79
N SER A 215 -5.01 13.61 13.47
CA SER A 215 -6.13 14.00 12.60
C SER A 215 -6.18 13.16 11.34
N GLY A 216 -7.33 13.17 10.66
CA GLY A 216 -7.46 12.58 9.33
C GLY A 216 -6.55 13.26 8.29
N ARG A 217 -6.14 14.53 8.52
CA ARG A 217 -5.19 15.23 7.64
C ARG A 217 -3.80 14.59 7.75
N ASP A 218 -3.36 14.30 8.97
CA ASP A 218 -2.11 13.58 9.24
C ASP A 218 -2.13 12.19 8.61
N PHE A 219 -3.25 11.47 8.75
CA PHE A 219 -3.42 10.16 8.12
C PHE A 219 -3.33 10.25 6.59
N SER A 220 -4.04 11.21 5.97
CA SER A 220 -3.98 11.42 4.53
C SER A 220 -2.58 11.81 4.04
N ALA A 221 -1.82 12.55 4.87
CA ALA A 221 -0.43 12.88 4.57
C ALA A 221 0.47 11.63 4.62
N TRP A 222 0.27 10.77 5.61
CA TRP A 222 0.98 9.50 5.76
C TRP A 222 0.74 8.52 4.60
N VAL A 223 -0.47 8.49 4.02
CA VAL A 223 -0.76 7.74 2.78
C VAL A 223 -0.09 8.37 1.55
N GLY A 224 0.23 9.67 1.60
CA GLY A 224 0.83 10.43 0.49
C GLY A 224 -0.20 11.01 -0.48
N LEU A 225 -1.40 11.35 0.02
CA LEU A 225 -2.50 11.95 -0.75
C LEU A 225 -2.59 13.47 -0.63
N VAL A 226 -1.65 14.11 0.09
CA VAL A 226 -1.59 15.56 0.26
C VAL A 226 -0.63 16.19 -0.77
N PRO A 227 -0.91 17.42 -1.24
CA PRO A 227 0.03 18.19 -2.06
C PRO A 227 1.39 18.38 -1.37
N LYS A 228 2.46 18.50 -2.17
CA LYS A 228 3.72 19.07 -1.69
C LYS A 228 3.50 20.54 -1.38
N GLN A 229 4.02 20.99 -0.25
CA GLN A 229 4.05 22.39 0.14
C GLN A 229 5.49 22.88 0.08
N ASN A 230 5.74 23.86 -0.79
CA ASN A 230 6.99 24.61 -0.84
C ASN A 230 6.63 26.06 -0.50
N SER A 231 6.80 26.43 0.77
CA SER A 231 6.50 27.77 1.25
C SER A 231 7.79 28.48 1.66
N SER A 232 8.01 29.68 1.12
CA SER A 232 9.15 30.54 1.45
C SER A 232 8.70 32.00 1.44
N GLY A 233 9.15 32.80 2.42
CA GLY A 233 8.84 34.24 2.48
C GLY A 233 7.35 34.56 2.51
N GLY A 234 6.54 33.77 3.24
CA GLY A 234 5.10 33.99 3.39
C GLY A 234 4.22 33.61 2.19
N LYS A 235 4.79 33.09 1.10
CA LYS A 235 4.03 32.62 -0.07
C LYS A 235 3.86 31.11 -0.03
N ASP A 236 2.62 30.64 0.03
CA ASP A 236 2.28 29.23 -0.05
C ASP A 236 2.16 28.76 -1.51
N LYS A 237 3.01 27.80 -1.91
CA LYS A 237 2.89 27.12 -3.21
C LYS A 237 2.60 25.63 -3.01
N LEU A 238 1.38 25.22 -3.37
CA LEU A 238 0.97 23.82 -3.39
C LEU A 238 1.22 23.20 -4.77
N GLY A 239 1.91 22.06 -4.79
CA GLY A 239 2.28 21.34 -6.01
C GLY A 239 1.52 20.04 -6.24
N SER A 240 2.15 19.11 -6.97
CA SER A 240 1.66 17.73 -7.08
C SER A 240 1.65 17.03 -5.72
N ILE A 241 0.91 15.92 -5.60
CA ILE A 241 0.93 15.12 -4.36
C ILE A 241 2.35 14.70 -3.98
N SER A 242 2.63 14.62 -2.68
CA SER A 242 3.97 14.28 -2.16
C SER A 242 4.49 12.95 -2.70
N LYS A 243 3.58 11.97 -2.86
CA LYS A 243 3.89 10.55 -3.09
C LYS A 243 4.78 9.94 -1.99
N GLN A 244 5.06 10.69 -0.93
CA GLN A 244 5.74 10.27 0.28
C GLN A 244 4.69 9.58 1.15
N GLY A 245 4.76 8.25 1.23
CA GLY A 245 3.74 7.42 1.89
C GLY A 245 3.53 6.08 1.17
N ASP A 246 2.64 5.25 1.69
CA ASP A 246 2.41 3.90 1.14
C ASP A 246 1.82 3.95 -0.28
N ARG A 247 2.63 3.52 -1.26
CA ARG A 247 2.26 3.50 -2.69
C ARG A 247 1.03 2.63 -2.96
N TYR A 248 0.87 1.54 -2.22
CA TYR A 248 -0.20 0.58 -2.41
C TYR A 248 -1.53 1.07 -1.83
N LEU A 249 -1.53 1.61 -0.61
CA LEU A 249 -2.74 2.25 -0.08
C LEU A 249 -3.18 3.42 -0.97
N ARG A 250 -2.23 4.24 -1.41
CA ARG A 250 -2.52 5.36 -2.31
C ARG A 250 -3.12 4.92 -3.64
N SER A 251 -2.64 3.83 -4.24
CA SER A 251 -3.21 3.30 -5.48
C SER A 251 -4.63 2.76 -5.25
N LEU A 252 -4.86 2.05 -4.14
CA LEU A 252 -6.19 1.54 -3.78
C LEU A 252 -7.20 2.68 -3.53
N PHE A 253 -6.84 3.73 -2.78
CA PHE A 253 -7.69 4.90 -2.61
C PHE A 253 -8.01 5.60 -3.94
N THR A 254 -7.01 5.73 -4.82
CA THR A 254 -7.21 6.36 -6.13
C THR A 254 -8.13 5.53 -7.02
N ALA A 255 -7.97 4.20 -7.03
CA ALA A 255 -8.84 3.28 -7.75
C ALA A 255 -10.28 3.34 -7.22
N GLY A 256 -10.44 3.37 -5.90
CA GLY A 256 -11.72 3.56 -5.22
C GLY A 256 -12.43 4.85 -5.61
N ALA A 257 -11.71 5.97 -5.59
CA ALA A 257 -12.22 7.27 -6.00
C ALA A 257 -12.64 7.29 -7.50
N LEU A 258 -11.86 6.65 -8.37
CA LEU A 258 -12.22 6.52 -9.79
C LEU A 258 -13.48 5.69 -9.99
N ALA A 259 -13.68 4.63 -9.22
CA ALA A 259 -14.91 3.83 -9.25
C ALA A 259 -16.14 4.66 -8.86
N VAL A 260 -16.02 5.48 -7.80
CA VAL A 260 -17.10 6.42 -7.40
C VAL A 260 -17.41 7.43 -8.50
N ILE A 261 -16.38 8.02 -9.13
CA ILE A 261 -16.58 8.97 -10.23
C ILE A 261 -17.25 8.29 -11.43
N ARG A 262 -16.80 7.08 -11.79
CA ARG A 262 -17.41 6.31 -12.88
C ARG A 262 -18.89 6.04 -12.61
N TYR A 263 -19.22 5.59 -11.41
CA TYR A 263 -20.60 5.38 -10.99
C TYR A 263 -21.43 6.67 -11.11
N ALA A 264 -20.90 7.78 -10.61
CA ALA A 264 -21.60 9.07 -10.63
C ALA A 264 -21.80 9.64 -12.06
N LYS A 265 -20.88 9.36 -12.99
CA LYS A 265 -21.05 9.73 -14.40
C LYS A 265 -22.16 8.94 -15.10
N ILE A 266 -22.42 7.72 -14.67
CA ILE A 266 -23.44 6.84 -15.27
C ILE A 266 -24.82 7.08 -14.65
N HIS A 267 -24.88 7.23 -13.32
CA HIS A 267 -26.14 7.28 -12.57
C HIS A 267 -26.49 8.68 -12.05
N GLY A 268 -25.73 9.70 -12.44
CA GLY A 268 -25.90 11.06 -11.95
C GLY A 268 -25.16 11.31 -10.62
N THR A 269 -24.99 12.60 -10.32
CA THR A 269 -24.21 13.10 -9.18
C THR A 269 -25.07 13.81 -8.13
N GLY A 270 -26.39 13.68 -8.21
CA GLY A 270 -27.35 14.44 -7.37
C GLY A 270 -27.14 14.27 -5.87
N HIS A 271 -26.69 13.09 -5.43
CA HIS A 271 -26.36 12.78 -4.03
C HIS A 271 -24.94 13.23 -3.61
N ARG A 272 -24.14 13.80 -4.51
CA ARG A 272 -22.75 14.21 -4.25
C ARG A 272 -22.44 15.59 -4.87
N PRO A 273 -23.09 16.67 -4.40
CA PRO A 273 -22.95 18.01 -4.99
C PRO A 273 -21.50 18.50 -5.02
N TRP A 274 -20.72 18.20 -3.98
CA TRP A 274 -19.28 18.52 -3.96
C TRP A 274 -18.49 17.86 -5.11
N LEU A 275 -18.80 16.60 -5.44
CA LEU A 275 -18.13 15.88 -6.52
C LEU A 275 -18.55 16.42 -7.87
N THR A 276 -19.84 16.76 -8.05
CA THR A 276 -20.37 17.43 -9.25
C THR A 276 -19.61 18.72 -9.53
N ALA A 277 -19.59 19.63 -8.54
CA ALA A 277 -18.93 20.92 -8.66
C ALA A 277 -17.42 20.77 -8.93
N LEU A 278 -16.78 19.74 -8.35
CA LEU A 278 -15.38 19.46 -8.59
C LEU A 278 -15.10 18.95 -10.00
N LEU A 279 -15.94 18.04 -10.53
CA LEU A 279 -15.80 17.50 -11.88
C LEU A 279 -16.08 18.55 -12.96
N ALA A 280 -16.95 19.53 -12.67
CA ALA A 280 -17.20 20.65 -13.57
C ALA A 280 -15.97 21.56 -13.77
N ARG A 281 -15.12 21.69 -12.74
CA ARG A 281 -13.99 22.65 -12.73
C ARG A 281 -12.60 22.03 -12.81
N ARG A 282 -12.47 20.69 -12.72
CA ARG A 282 -11.16 19.99 -12.70
C ARG A 282 -11.17 18.71 -13.54
N PRO A 283 -10.01 18.35 -14.14
CA PRO A 283 -9.86 17.06 -14.79
C PRO A 283 -10.19 15.88 -13.88
N THR A 284 -10.73 14.80 -14.45
CA THR A 284 -11.19 13.62 -13.70
C THR A 284 -10.11 13.03 -12.77
N LYS A 285 -8.85 12.97 -13.22
CA LYS A 285 -7.74 12.46 -12.37
C LYS A 285 -7.46 13.34 -11.16
N VAL A 286 -7.61 14.66 -11.29
CA VAL A 286 -7.44 15.61 -10.17
C VAL A 286 -8.59 15.47 -9.18
N ALA A 287 -9.82 15.35 -9.68
CA ALA A 287 -11.00 15.08 -8.86
C ALA A 287 -10.87 13.75 -8.10
N ALA A 288 -10.34 12.71 -8.73
CA ALA A 288 -10.11 11.41 -8.10
C ALA A 288 -9.11 11.50 -6.93
N ILE A 289 -8.02 12.27 -7.07
CA ILE A 289 -7.05 12.47 -5.97
C ILE A 289 -7.68 13.25 -4.81
N ALA A 290 -8.45 14.29 -5.10
CA ALA A 290 -9.15 15.04 -4.06
C ALA A 290 -10.19 14.17 -3.32
N LEU A 291 -10.94 13.34 -4.07
CA LEU A 291 -11.88 12.39 -3.48
C LEU A 291 -11.13 11.32 -2.65
N ALA A 292 -10.04 10.75 -3.15
CA ALA A 292 -9.19 9.82 -2.41
C ALA A 292 -8.70 10.42 -1.08
N ASN A 293 -8.29 11.70 -1.08
CA ASN A 293 -7.91 12.42 0.15
C ASN A 293 -9.09 12.51 1.14
N LYS A 294 -10.29 12.86 0.65
CA LYS A 294 -11.52 12.90 1.45
C LYS A 294 -11.86 11.52 2.03
N LEU A 295 -11.78 10.46 1.22
CA LEU A 295 -12.01 9.06 1.62
C LEU A 295 -11.02 8.61 2.69
N ALA A 296 -9.74 8.94 2.55
CA ALA A 296 -8.73 8.62 3.56
C ALA A 296 -9.03 9.26 4.92
N ARG A 297 -9.47 10.52 4.92
CA ARG A 297 -9.86 11.23 6.15
C ARG A 297 -11.08 10.59 6.83
N MET A 298 -12.08 10.18 6.04
CA MET A 298 -13.27 9.48 6.55
C MET A 298 -12.91 8.10 7.11
N ALA A 299 -12.09 7.33 6.38
CA ALA A 299 -11.60 6.03 6.84
C ALA A 299 -10.86 6.14 8.18
N TRP A 300 -9.98 7.14 8.33
CA TRP A 300 -9.32 7.40 9.60
C TRP A 300 -10.32 7.70 10.72
N ALA A 301 -11.29 8.59 10.50
CA ALA A 301 -12.27 8.95 11.53
C ALA A 301 -13.07 7.73 12.01
N MET A 302 -13.48 6.87 11.08
CA MET A 302 -14.19 5.62 11.40
C MET A 302 -13.33 4.63 12.19
N MET A 303 -12.03 4.51 11.87
CA MET A 303 -11.11 3.68 12.64
C MET A 303 -10.84 4.25 14.03
N ALA A 304 -10.59 5.56 14.14
CA ALA A 304 -10.21 6.21 15.39
C ALA A 304 -11.37 6.31 16.40
N ARG A 305 -12.60 6.50 15.90
CA ARG A 305 -13.82 6.67 16.73
C ARG A 305 -14.68 5.41 16.83
N ASN A 306 -14.33 4.35 16.11
CA ASN A 306 -15.12 3.12 16.03
C ASN A 306 -16.57 3.37 15.52
N GLU A 307 -16.77 4.38 14.67
CA GLU A 307 -18.07 4.79 14.16
C GLU A 307 -18.39 4.14 12.79
N ARG A 308 -19.69 4.10 12.46
CA ARG A 308 -20.17 3.71 11.13
C ARG A 308 -20.03 4.87 10.14
N TYR A 309 -20.04 4.55 8.85
CA TYR A 309 -20.06 5.55 7.80
C TYR A 309 -21.33 6.41 7.90
N LYS A 310 -21.16 7.72 7.78
CA LYS A 310 -22.24 8.70 7.66
C LYS A 310 -21.97 9.49 6.40
N GLU A 311 -22.94 9.54 5.49
CA GLU A 311 -22.81 10.36 4.27
C GLU A 311 -22.59 11.82 4.71
N PRO A 312 -21.55 12.52 4.20
CA PRO A 312 -21.31 13.90 4.60
C PRO A 312 -22.48 14.79 4.16
N ALA A 313 -23.20 15.37 5.12
CA ALA A 313 -24.12 16.45 4.85
C ALA A 313 -23.35 17.65 4.28
N ALA A 314 -23.92 18.33 3.28
CA ALA A 314 -23.41 19.63 2.88
C ALA A 314 -23.54 20.56 4.10
N LEU A 315 -22.44 21.21 4.50
CA LEU A 315 -22.55 22.34 5.41
C LEU A 315 -23.41 23.37 4.68
N THR A 316 -24.57 23.70 5.23
CA THR A 316 -25.34 24.87 4.81
C THR A 316 -24.41 26.07 4.94
N ALA A 317 -24.27 26.81 3.83
CA ALA A 317 -23.40 27.97 3.74
C ALA A 317 -23.81 29.06 4.73
#